data_AF-A0A2D7PEP2-F1
#
_entry.id   AF-A0A2D7PEP2-F1
#
_cell.length_a   1.000
_cell.length_b   1.000
_cell.length_c   1.000
_cell.angle_alpha   90.00
_cell.angle_beta   90.00
_cell.angle_gamma   90.00
#
_symmetry.space_group_name_H-M   'P 1'
#
loop_
_entity.id
_entity.type
_entity.pdbx_description
1 polymer ?
#
loop_
_entity_poly.entity_id
_entity_poly.type
_entity_poly.pdbx_seq_one_letter_code
_entity_poly.pdbx_strand_id
1 'polypeptide(L)' 'MMDKLTKIMGLLIAIAFLVGLATTLTRSMMIGFFDVMPVYILTGIAIFMMIYEAFFDKKN' A
#
# COMPACT_ATOMS: atom_id res chain seq x y z
N MET A 1 -7.25 -9.87 -20.84
CA MET A 1 -7.67 -10.40 -19.52
C MET A 1 -6.40 -10.58 -18.72
N MET A 2 -6.21 -9.82 -17.64
CA MET A 2 -5.02 -10.00 -16.82
C MET A 2 -5.16 -11.33 -16.09
N ASP A 3 -4.20 -12.24 -16.24
CA ASP A 3 -4.24 -13.50 -15.50
C ASP A 3 -4.28 -13.21 -13.99
N LYS A 4 -5.05 -14.02 -13.25
CA LYS A 4 -5.16 -13.88 -11.79
C LYS A 4 -3.77 -13.90 -11.13
N LEU A 5 -2.86 -14.71 -11.68
CA LEU A 5 -1.45 -14.77 -11.27
C LEU A 5 -0.75 -13.41 -11.44
N THR A 6 -0.86 -12.78 -12.62
CA THR A 6 -0.26 -11.47 -12.89
C THR A 6 -0.83 -10.37 -11.98
N LYS A 7 -2.13 -10.42 -11.69
CA LYS A 7 -2.78 -9.48 -10.75
C LYS A 7 -2.26 -9.64 -9.32
N ILE A 8 -2.12 -10.89 -8.84
CA ILE A 8 -1.59 -11.18 -7.51
C ILE A 8 -0.11 -10.77 -7.41
N MET A 9 0.69 -11.06 -8.44
CA MET A 9 2.10 -10.66 -8.49
C MET A 9 2.25 -9.13 -8.44
N GLY A 10 1.47 -8.41 -9.25
CA GLY A 10 1.48 -6.95 -9.28
C GLY A 10 1.06 -6.33 -7.94
N LEU A 11 0.03 -6.89 -7.30
CA LEU A 11 -0.41 -6.46 -5.98
C LEU A 11 0.66 -6.67 -4.90
N LEU A 12 1.33 -7.84 -4.90
CA LEU A 12 2.41 -8.13 -3.95
C LEU A 12 3.57 -7.13 -4.06
N ILE A 13 3.99 -6.83 -5.30
CA ILE A 13 5.06 -5.86 -5.57
C ILE A 13 4.64 -4.45 -5.14
N ALA A 14 3.40 -4.05 -5.42
CA ALA A 14 2.88 -2.74 -5.04
C ALA A 14 2.78 -2.56 -3.52
N ILE A 15 2.34 -3.59 -2.79
CA ILE A 15 2.30 -3.58 -1.32
C ILE A 15 3.71 -3.48 -0.75
N ALA A 16 4.66 -4.27 -1.25
CA ALA A 16 6.06 -4.22 -0.81
C ALA A 16 6.68 -2.83 -1.03
N PHE A 17 6.36 -2.20 -2.17
CA PHE A 17 6.79 -0.83 -2.47
C PHE A 17 6.20 0.21 -1.51
N LEU A 18 4.89 0.19 -1.26
CA LEU A 18 4.22 1.15 -0.36
C LEU A 18 4.72 1.03 1.08
N VAL A 19 4.97 -0.19 1.55
CA VAL A 19 5.56 -0.43 2.88
C VAL A 19 7.00 0.08 2.93
N GLY A 20 7.79 -0.13 1.88
CA GLY A 20 9.14 0.43 1.74
C GLY A 20 9.17 1.96 1.73
N LEU A 21 8.21 2.61 1.07
CA LEU A 21 8.07 4.07 1.10
C LEU A 21 7.69 4.58 2.50
N ALA A 22 6.71 3.95 3.17
CA ALA A 22 6.30 4.36 4.50
C ALA A 22 7.43 4.24 5.53
N THR A 23 8.24 3.18 5.43
CA THR A 23 9.39 2.96 6.33
C THR A 23 10.54 3.95 6.10
N THR A 24 10.80 4.33 4.84
CA THR A 24 11.82 5.36 4.52
C THR A 24 11.39 6.77 4.91
N LEU A 25 10.11 7.12 4.69
CA LEU A 25 9.53 8.37 5.19
C LEU A 25 9.62 8.46 6.72
N THR A 26 9.28 7.37 7.42
CA THR A 26 9.34 7.30 8.89
C THR A 26 10.75 7.49 9.45
N ARG A 27 11.80 7.05 8.73
CA ARG A 27 13.21 7.21 9.13
C ARG A 27 13.80 8.57 8.72
N SER A 28 13.04 9.43 8.05
CA SER A 28 13.46 10.78 7.71
C SER A 28 13.73 11.61 8.97
N MET A 29 14.87 12.31 9.03
CA MET A 29 15.26 13.19 10.14
C MET A 29 14.26 14.32 10.42
N MET A 30 13.26 14.51 9.57
CA MET A 30 12.25 15.56 9.68
C MET A 30 10.96 15.13 10.42
N ILE A 31 10.79 13.83 10.74
CA ILE A 31 9.52 13.27 11.25
C ILE A 31 9.66 12.86 12.73
N GLY A 32 8.81 13.45 13.59
CA GLY A 32 8.69 13.07 15.00
C GLY A 32 7.75 11.86 15.22
N PHE A 33 7.73 11.29 16.43
CA PHE A 33 6.88 10.12 16.76
C PHE A 33 5.38 10.37 16.50
N PHE A 34 4.91 11.60 16.64
CA PHE A 34 3.52 11.95 16.31
C PHE A 34 3.24 12.04 14.81
N ASP A 35 4.24 12.34 13.99
CA ASP A 35 4.12 12.45 12.54
C ASP A 35 4.14 11.08 11.85
N VAL A 36 4.61 10.03 12.53
CA VAL A 36 4.62 8.66 12.00
C VAL A 36 3.25 8.00 11.99
N MET A 37 2.41 8.33 12.97
CA MET A 37 1.08 7.76 13.14
C MET A 37 0.18 8.00 11.92
N PRO A 38 0.01 9.24 11.41
CA PRO A 38 -0.81 9.48 10.23
C PRO A 38 -0.24 8.79 8.97
N VAL A 39 1.08 8.69 8.83
CA VAL A 39 1.71 8.02 7.67
C VAL A 39 1.34 6.54 7.61
N TYR A 40 1.39 5.82 8.73
CA TYR A 40 0.99 4.41 8.77
C TYR A 40 -0.51 4.21 8.53
N ILE A 41 -1.36 5.11 9.03
CA ILE A 41 -2.81 5.06 8.82
C ILE A 41 -3.14 5.27 7.34
N LEU A 42 -2.58 6.31 6.72
CA LEU A 42 -2.81 6.62 5.31
C LEU A 42 -2.28 5.52 4.38
N THR A 43 -1.09 4.99 4.67
CA THR A 43 -0.51 3.88 3.90
C THR A 43 -1.35 2.61 4.04
N GLY A 44 -1.84 2.31 5.26
CA GLY A 44 -2.72 1.18 5.51
C GLY A 44 -4.05 1.28 4.77
N ILE A 45 -4.67 2.46 4.75
CA ILE A 45 -5.92 2.72 4.00
C ILE A 45 -5.68 2.58 2.49
N ALA A 46 -4.56 3.09 1.97
CA ALA A 46 -4.23 2.98 0.55
C ALA A 46 -4.04 1.51 0.12
N ILE A 47 -3.35 0.71 0.93
CA ILE A 47 -3.21 -0.75 0.70
C ILE A 47 -4.59 -1.42 0.74
N PHE A 48 -5.46 -1.04 1.69
CA PHE A 48 -6.81 -1.61 1.79
C PHE A 48 -7.66 -1.30 0.55
N MET A 49 -7.64 -0.07 0.05
CA MET A 49 -8.31 0.31 -1.20
C MET A 49 -7.76 -0.47 -2.40
N MET A 50 -6.44 -0.61 -2.51
CA MET A 50 -5.81 -1.37 -3.60
C MET A 50 -6.21 -2.85 -3.58
N ILE A 51 -6.29 -3.47 -2.40
CA ILE A 51 -6.78 -4.84 -2.23
C ILE A 51 -8.28 -4.92 -2.56
N TYR A 52 -9.07 -3.94 -2.12
CA TYR A 52 -10.49 -3.86 -2.43
C TYR A 52 -10.73 -3.78 -3.94
N GLU A 53 -10.02 -2.91 -4.65
CA GLU A 53 -10.09 -2.82 -6.11
C GLU A 53 -9.59 -4.10 -6.79
N ALA A 54 -8.50 -4.68 -6.29
CA ALA A 54 -7.94 -5.89 -6.89
C ALA A 54 -8.84 -7.12 -6.72
N PHE A 55 -9.60 -7.25 -5.63
CA PHE A 55 -10.38 -8.48 -5.33
C PHE A 55 -11.90 -8.29 -5.33
N PHE A 56 -12.40 -7.15 -4.89
CA PHE A 56 -13.81 -6.88 -4.63
C PHE A 56 -14.45 -5.94 -5.64
N ASP A 57 -13.68 -5.08 -6.31
CA ASP A 57 -14.17 -4.35 -7.48
C ASP A 57 -14.29 -5.30 -8.68
N LYS A 58 -15.36 -6.08 -8.65
CA LYS A 58 -15.83 -6.87 -9.78
C LYS A 58 -16.60 -5.93 -10.68
N LYS A 59 -15.86 -5.16 -11.48
CA LYS A 59 -16.42 -4.45 -12.62
C LYS A 59 -17.16 -5.48 -13.47
N ASN A 60 -18.49 -5.37 -13.47
CA ASN A 60 -19.35 -5.97 -14.48
C ASN A 60 -18.87 -5.55 -15.87
#